data_AF-A0A9D5MPH6-F1
#
_entry.id   AF-A0A9D5MPH6-F1
#
_cell.length_a   1.000
_cell.length_b   1.000
_cell.length_c   1.000
_cell.angle_alpha   90.00
_cell.angle_beta   90.00
_cell.angle_gamma   90.00
#
_symmetry.space_group_name_H-M   'P 1'
#
loop_
_entity.id
_entity.type
_entity.pdbx_description
1 polymer ?
#
loop_
_entity_poly.entity_id
_entity_poly.type
_entity_poly.pdbx_seq_one_letter_code
_entity_poly.pdbx_strand_id
1 'polypeptide(L)' 'MNNNSMSDKELVIITIDKYTDLQKIKKANGNYENAELDYQIKVTLAKLASLDISVEDITIE' A
#
# COMPACT_ATOMS: atom_id res chain seq x y z
N MET A 1 14.12 -27.20 7.54
CA MET A 1 13.37 -26.28 6.67
C MET A 1 13.42 -24.92 7.34
N ASN A 2 14.16 -23.97 6.78
CA ASN A 2 14.19 -22.62 7.34
C ASN A 2 12.87 -21.94 6.96
N ASN A 3 11.96 -21.83 7.92
CA ASN A 3 10.83 -20.94 7.81
C ASN A 3 11.41 -19.53 7.82
N ASN A 4 11.67 -18.95 6.65
CA ASN A 4 11.82 -17.50 6.48
C ASN A 4 10.44 -16.89 6.76
N SER A 5 10.05 -16.87 8.04
CA SER A 5 8.96 -16.07 8.52
C SER A 5 9.42 -14.63 8.35
N MET A 6 8.86 -13.95 7.35
CA MET A 6 9.00 -12.51 7.21
C MET A 6 8.76 -11.87 8.58
N SER A 7 9.63 -10.95 9.00
CA SER A 7 9.33 -10.17 10.20
C SER A 7 8.11 -9.30 9.93
N ASP A 8 7.25 -9.12 10.94
CA ASP A 8 6.14 -8.16 10.87
C ASP A 8 6.62 -6.76 10.45
N LYS A 9 7.84 -6.37 10.84
CA LYS A 9 8.47 -5.10 10.42
C LYS A 9 8.74 -5.06 8.92
N GLU A 10 9.26 -6.13 8.34
CA GLU A 10 9.52 -6.21 6.90
C GLU A 10 8.21 -6.22 6.12
N LEU A 11 7.16 -6.88 6.64
CA LEU A 11 5.83 -6.86 6.05
C LEU A 11 5.23 -5.45 6.05
N VAL A 12 5.38 -4.71 7.15
CA VAL A 12 4.94 -3.31 7.25
C VAL A 12 5.66 -2.44 6.22
N ILE A 13 7.00 -2.51 6.16
CA ILE A 13 7.80 -1.70 5.22
C ILE A 13 7.35 -1.95 3.78
N ILE A 14 7.25 -3.22 3.36
CA ILE A 14 6.86 -3.56 1.99
C ILE A 14 5.43 -3.11 1.68
N THR A 15 4.52 -3.17 2.66
CA THR A 15 3.14 -2.72 2.47
C THR A 15 3.07 -1.19 2.31
N ILE A 16 3.88 -0.43 3.07
CA ILE A 16 4.00 1.03 2.94
C ILE A 16 4.61 1.41 1.58
N ASP A 17 5.68 0.74 1.16
CA ASP A 17 6.32 0.97 -0.14
C ASP A 17 5.31 0.73 -1.27
N LYS A 18 4.57 -0.38 -1.20
CA LYS A 18 3.53 -0.70 -2.17
C LYS A 18 2.44 0.37 -2.22
N TYR A 19 1.97 0.85 -1.08
CA TYR A 19 0.98 1.93 -1.03
C TYR A 19 1.51 3.20 -1.69
N THR A 20 2.75 3.59 -1.34
CA THR A 20 3.40 4.79 -1.89
C THR A 20 3.54 4.71 -3.41
N ASP A 21 3.92 3.55 -3.95
CA ASP A 21 4.03 3.35 -5.40
C ASP A 21 2.67 3.41 -6.10
N LEU A 22 1.63 2.81 -5.51
CA LEU A 22 0.27 2.89 -6.06
C LEU A 22 -0.24 4.34 -6.09
N GLN A 23 0.03 5.13 -5.05
CA GLN A 23 -0.34 6.55 -5.00
C GLN A 23 0.39 7.37 -6.07
N LYS A 24 1.68 7.12 -6.30
CA LYS A 24 2.44 7.75 -7.40
C LYS A 24 1.88 7.38 -8.77
N ILE A 25 1.52 6.12 -8.98
CA ILE A 25 0.90 5.66 -10.23
C ILE A 25 -0.46 6.33 -10.42
N LYS A 26 -1.30 6.43 -9.36
CA LYS A 26 -2.60 7.10 -9.42
C LYS A 26 -2.44 8.57 -9.80
N LYS A 27 -1.47 9.26 -9.21
CA LYS A 27 -1.13 10.65 -9.55
C LYS A 27 -0.67 10.79 -11.00
N ALA A 28 0.18 9.87 -11.48
CA ALA A 28 0.66 9.86 -12.87
C ALA A 28 -0.45 9.55 -13.88
N ASN A 29 -1.46 8.75 -13.52
CA ASN A 29 -2.63 8.48 -14.36
C ASN A 29 -3.55 9.70 -14.53
N GLY A 30 -3.44 10.71 -13.67
CA GLY A 30 -4.27 11.91 -13.71
C GLY A 30 -5.76 11.55 -13.65
N ASN A 31 -6.52 11.97 -14.66
CA ASN A 31 -7.96 11.76 -14.74
C ASN A 31 -8.36 10.42 -15.39
N TYR A 32 -7.39 9.57 -15.76
CA TYR A 32 -7.70 8.26 -16.32
C TYR A 32 -8.28 7.33 -15.23
N GLU A 33 -9.50 6.87 -15.45
CA GLU A 33 -10.15 5.93 -14.54
C GLU A 33 -9.52 4.54 -14.67
N ASN A 34 -9.04 4.01 -13.54
CA ASN A 34 -8.43 2.68 -13.48
C ASN A 34 -8.96 1.95 -12.25
N ALA A 35 -10.06 1.21 -12.45
CA ALA A 35 -10.75 0.48 -11.39
C ALA A 35 -9.86 -0.54 -10.68
N GLU A 36 -8.93 -1.18 -11.39
CA GLU A 36 -7.97 -2.12 -10.80
C GLU A 36 -6.98 -1.41 -9.89
N LEU A 37 -6.44 -0.27 -10.31
CA LEU A 37 -5.57 0.55 -9.47
C LEU A 37 -6.29 1.02 -8.20
N ASP A 38 -7.53 1.47 -8.35
CA ASP A 38 -8.36 1.90 -7.21
C ASP A 38 -8.66 0.75 -6.25
N TYR A 39 -8.91 -0.45 -6.78
CA TYR A 39 -9.08 -1.65 -5.98
C TYR A 39 -7.80 -2.02 -5.24
N GLN A 40 -6.64 -2.00 -5.89
CA GLN A 40 -5.35 -2.29 -5.27
C GLN A 40 -5.01 -1.30 -4.14
N ILE A 41 -5.32 -0.02 -4.33
CA ILE A 41 -5.18 1.00 -3.29
C ILE A 41 -6.08 0.66 -2.10
N LYS A 42 -7.37 0.39 -2.32
CA LYS A 42 -8.31 0.01 -1.24
C LYS A 42 -7.87 -1.23 -0.47
N VAL A 43 -7.41 -2.27 -1.15
CA VAL A 43 -6.92 -3.50 -0.50
C VAL A 43 -5.66 -3.23 0.31
N THR A 44 -4.74 -2.43 -0.23
CA THR A 44 -3.50 -2.07 0.48
C THR A 44 -3.79 -1.24 1.74
N LEU A 45 -4.75 -0.30 1.65
CA LEU A 45 -5.24 0.46 2.80
C LEU A 45 -5.80 -0.47 3.89
N ALA A 46 -6.64 -1.44 3.52
CA ALA A 46 -7.18 -2.40 4.49
C ALA A 46 -6.09 -3.25 5.15
N LYS A 47 -5.03 -3.61 4.43
CA LYS A 47 -3.87 -4.32 4.97
C LYS A 47 -3.08 -3.47 5.96
N LEU A 48 -2.80 -2.20 5.62
CA LEU A 48 -2.13 -1.27 6.53
C LEU A 48 -2.93 -1.07 7.82
N ALA A 49 -4.26 -0.90 7.71
CA ALA A 49 -5.14 -0.83 8.86
C ALA A 49 -5.09 -2.11 9.72
N SER A 50 -5.01 -3.30 9.11
CA SER A 50 -4.87 -4.57 9.84
C SER A 50 -3.51 -4.75 10.53
N LEU A 51 -2.52 -3.94 10.16
CA LEU A 51 -1.19 -3.88 10.77
C LEU A 51 -1.06 -2.71 11.77
N ASP A 52 -2.18 -2.08 12.15
CA ASP A 52 -2.23 -0.89 13.01
C ASP A 52 -1.41 0.31 12.49
N ILE A 53 -1.26 0.43 11.17
CA ILE A 53 -0.55 1.54 10.52
C ILE A 53 -1.56 2.58 10.03
N SER A 54 -1.42 3.82 10.51
CA SER A 54 -2.19 4.95 9.99
C SER A 54 -1.69 5.37 8.61
N VAL A 55 -2.62 5.55 7.69
CA VAL A 55 -2.37 5.90 6.28
C VAL A 55 -2.48 7.41 6.00
N GLU A 56 -3.03 8.16 6.95
CA GLU A 56 -3.21 9.62 6.85
C GLU A 56 -1.85 10.34 6.73
N ASP A 57 -0.80 9.80 7.36
CA ASP A 57 0.55 10.39 7.36
C ASP A 57 1.37 10.11 6.08
N ILE A 58 0.94 9.15 5.25
CA ILE A 58 1.71 8.67 4.09
C ILE A 58 0.98 8.86 2.75
N THR A 59 -0.15 9.57 2.77
CA THR A 59 -0.92 9.88 1.57
C THR A 59 -0.35 11.11 0.86
N ILE A 60 -0.17 11.01 -0.46
CA ILE A 60 0.29 12.13 -1.29
C ILE A 60 -0.94 12.92 -1.75
N GLU A 61 -0.97 14.22 -1.45
CA GLU A 61 -1.94 15.19 -2.01
C GLU A 61 -1.70 15.51 -3.49
#